data_AF-A0A5C9BZX3-F1
#
_entry.id   AF-A0A5C9BZX3-F1
#
_cell.length_a   1.000
_cell.length_b   1.000
_cell.length_c   1.000
_cell.angle_alpha   90.00
_cell.angle_beta   90.00
_cell.angle_gamma   90.00
#
_symmetry.space_group_name_H-M   'P 1'
#
loop_
_entity.id
_entity.type
_entity.pdbx_description
1 polymer ?
#
loop_
_entity_poly.entity_id
_entity_poly.type
_entity_poly.pdbx_seq_one_letter_code
_entity_poly.pdbx_strand_id
1 'polypeptide(L)'
;LEVTAAQAAKIPPEYIRKQTLKNQERFITPELKEYEDKVLRAEERATSLEQELFNALRERVATATARLKQTADVLAEVDVLAALATLERFVRAERCAVGPT
;
A
#
# COMPACT_ATOMS: atom_id res chain seq x y z
N LEU A 1 -26.03 -8.47 17.68
CA LEU A 1 -27.48 -8.71 17.52
C LEU A 1 -28.21 -7.38 17.65
N GLU A 2 -29.07 -7.04 16.70
CA GLU A 2 -29.85 -5.79 16.74
C GLU A 2 -31.28 -6.10 17.17
N VAL A 3 -31.77 -5.37 18.17
CA VAL A 3 -33.06 -5.63 18.81
C VAL A 3 -33.81 -4.31 18.89
N THR A 4 -35.09 -4.32 18.51
CA THR A 4 -35.94 -3.13 18.63
C THR A 4 -36.24 -2.82 20.10
N ALA A 5 -36.46 -1.54 20.43
CA ALA A 5 -36.77 -1.14 21.81
C ALA A 5 -37.98 -1.90 22.41
N ALA A 6 -38.96 -2.26 21.58
CA ALA A 6 -40.14 -3.04 21.98
C ALA A 6 -39.83 -4.49 22.36
N GLN A 7 -38.71 -5.04 21.90
CA GLN A 7 -38.28 -6.42 22.16
C GLN A 7 -37.16 -6.52 23.20
N ALA A 8 -36.62 -5.39 23.66
CA ALA A 8 -35.51 -5.34 24.61
C ALA A 8 -35.82 -6.04 25.96
N ALA A 9 -37.08 -6.04 26.40
CA ALA A 9 -37.52 -6.73 27.63
C ALA A 9 -37.50 -8.26 27.52
N LYS A 10 -37.38 -8.82 26.31
CA LYS A 10 -37.30 -10.27 26.05
C LYS A 10 -35.86 -10.77 25.88
N ILE A 11 -34.88 -9.90 26.07
CA ILE A 11 -33.47 -10.25 25.91
C ILE A 11 -32.98 -10.97 27.17
N PRO A 12 -32.30 -12.11 27.03
CA PRO A 12 -31.73 -12.81 28.17
C PRO A 12 -30.71 -11.95 28.94
N PRO A 13 -30.60 -12.10 30.28
CA PRO A 13 -29.73 -11.25 31.11
C PRO A 13 -28.23 -11.39 30.81
N GLU A 14 -27.81 -12.49 30.19
CA GLU A 14 -26.43 -12.75 29.78
C GLU A 14 -25.97 -11.92 28.57
N TYR A 15 -26.91 -11.26 27.88
CA TYR A 15 -26.59 -10.39 26.74
C TYR A 15 -26.06 -9.05 27.22
N ILE A 16 -24.89 -8.66 26.71
CA ILE A 16 -24.23 -7.41 27.06
C ILE A 16 -24.66 -6.35 26.04
N ARG A 17 -25.18 -5.21 26.51
CA ARG A 17 -25.55 -4.08 25.66
C ARG A 17 -24.28 -3.37 25.15
N LYS A 18 -24.12 -3.27 23.83
CA LYS A 18 -22.92 -2.69 23.19
C LYS A 18 -23.13 -1.24 22.73
N GLN A 19 -24.33 -0.91 22.23
CA GLN A 19 -24.63 0.42 21.68
C GLN A 19 -26.13 0.70 21.72
N THR A 20 -26.51 1.95 22.00
CA THR A 20 -27.90 2.44 21.91
C THR A 20 -28.06 3.32 20.66
N LEU A 21 -29.04 3.00 19.82
CA LEU A 21 -29.43 3.79 18.64
C LEU A 21 -30.85 4.35 18.84
N LYS A 22 -31.25 5.30 17.98
CA LYS A 22 -32.50 6.08 18.12
C LYS A 22 -33.77 5.23 18.29
N ASN A 23 -33.83 4.03 17.70
CA ASN A 23 -34.99 3.13 17.76
C ASN A 23 -34.65 1.66 18.09
N GLN A 24 -33.38 1.35 18.33
CA GLN A 24 -32.89 -0.02 18.47
C GLN A 24 -31.62 -0.09 19.32
N GLU A 25 -31.33 -1.29 19.82
CA GLU A 25 -30.21 -1.55 20.70
C GLU A 25 -29.40 -2.71 20.16
N ARG A 26 -28.07 -2.59 20.28
CA ARG A 26 -27.14 -3.66 19.94
C ARG A 26 -26.73 -4.42 21.18
N PHE A 27 -26.86 -5.73 21.12
CA PHE A 27 -26.40 -6.66 22.13
C PHE A 27 -25.36 -7.62 21.55
N ILE A 28 -24.46 -8.09 22.43
CA ILE A 28 -23.47 -9.12 22.13
C ILE A 28 -23.58 -10.21 23.20
N THR A 29 -23.46 -11.48 22.78
CA THR A 29 -23.38 -12.59 23.73
C THR A 29 -21.94 -12.76 24.21
N PRO A 30 -21.71 -13.38 25.38
CA PRO A 30 -20.36 -13.67 25.84
C PRO A 30 -19.54 -14.47 24.83
N GLU A 31 -20.13 -15.46 24.15
CA GLU A 31 -19.39 -16.25 23.15
C GLU A 31 -19.00 -15.38 21.95
N LEU A 32 -19.92 -14.53 21.45
CA LEU A 32 -19.63 -13.62 20.35
C LEU A 32 -18.54 -12.61 20.70
N LYS A 33 -18.46 -12.18 21.97
CA LYS A 33 -17.40 -11.29 22.44
C LYS A 33 -16.04 -11.99 22.45
N GLU A 34 -15.97 -13.25 22.89
CA GLU A 34 -14.73 -14.05 22.82
C GLU A 34 -14.25 -14.25 21.38
N TYR A 35 -15.17 -14.50 20.45
CA TYR A 35 -14.85 -14.57 19.02
C TYR A 35 -14.38 -13.22 18.46
N GLU A 36 -15.04 -12.11 18.80
CA GLU A 36 -14.64 -10.75 18.40
C GLU A 36 -13.20 -10.46 18.87
N ASP A 37 -12.88 -10.72 20.13
CA ASP A 37 -11.54 -10.53 20.70
C ASP A 37 -10.49 -11.42 20.02
N LYS A 38 -10.84 -12.68 19.70
CA LYS A 38 -9.95 -13.62 19.00
C LYS A 38 -9.65 -13.15 17.58
N VAL A 39 -10.67 -12.65 16.86
CA VAL A 39 -10.52 -12.11 15.50
C VAL A 39 -9.64 -10.86 15.53
N LEU A 40 -9.92 -9.91 16.42
CA LEU A 40 -9.12 -8.68 16.56
C LEU A 40 -7.65 -9.00 16.83
N ARG A 41 -7.34 -9.90 17.76
CA ARG A 41 -5.96 -10.35 18.02
C ARG A 41 -5.33 -11.09 16.85
N ALA A 42 -6.11 -11.76 16.01
CA ALA A 42 -5.60 -12.42 14.82
C ALA A 42 -5.26 -11.40 13.73
N GLU A 43 -6.12 -10.39 13.54
CA GLU A 43 -5.88 -9.28 12.62
C GLU A 43 -4.63 -8.48 13.01
N GLU A 44 -4.51 -8.09 14.28
CA GLU A 44 -3.32 -7.38 14.78
C GLU A 44 -2.02 -8.16 14.52
N ARG A 45 -2.03 -9.47 14.79
CA ARG A 45 -0.87 -10.35 14.52
C ARG A 45 -0.59 -10.49 13.03
N ALA A 46 -1.62 -10.61 12.21
CA ALA A 46 -1.48 -10.69 10.76
C ALA A 46 -0.84 -9.41 10.20
N THR A 47 -1.33 -8.24 10.60
CA THR A 47 -0.77 -6.95 10.20
C THR A 47 0.67 -6.77 10.67
N SER A 48 0.98 -7.16 11.91
CA SER A 48 2.36 -7.10 12.43
C SER A 48 3.31 -7.98 11.60
N LEU A 49 2.89 -9.20 11.27
CA LEU A 49 3.69 -10.14 10.48
C LEU A 49 3.87 -9.64 9.04
N GLU A 50 2.81 -9.09 8.43
CA GLU A 50 2.88 -8.50 7.10
C GLU A 50 3.89 -7.34 7.08
N GLN A 51 3.87 -6.46 8.07
CA GLN A 51 4.80 -5.35 8.17
C GLN A 51 6.25 -5.83 8.33
N GLU A 52 6.48 -6.87 9.12
CA GLU A 52 7.80 -7.49 9.29
C GLU A 52 8.32 -8.06 7.97
N LEU A 53 7.50 -8.88 7.29
CA LEU A 53 7.84 -9.49 6.01
C LEU A 53 8.10 -8.44 4.93
N PHE A 54 7.28 -7.39 4.89
CA PHE A 54 7.44 -6.28 3.96
C PHE A 54 8.74 -5.52 4.21
N ASN A 55 9.08 -5.22 5.46
CA ASN A 55 10.34 -4.57 5.81
C ASN A 55 11.54 -5.45 5.44
N ALA A 56 11.50 -6.74 5.75
CA ALA A 56 12.55 -7.68 5.36
C ALA A 56 12.72 -7.76 3.83
N LEU A 57 11.62 -7.74 3.07
CA LEU A 57 11.67 -7.67 1.61
C LEU A 57 12.31 -6.37 1.12
N ARG A 58 11.94 -5.22 1.70
CA ARG A 58 12.52 -3.92 1.36
C ARG A 58 14.03 -3.90 1.58
N GLU A 59 14.51 -4.43 2.71
CA GLU A 59 15.95 -4.52 2.99
C GLU A 59 16.66 -5.38 1.94
N ARG A 60 16.09 -6.53 1.59
CA ARG A 60 16.64 -7.39 0.53
C ARG A 60 16.72 -6.66 -0.81
N VAL A 61 15.68 -5.92 -1.19
CA VAL A 61 15.70 -5.12 -2.43
C VAL A 61 16.72 -3.99 -2.32
N ALA A 62 16.84 -3.36 -1.16
CA ALA A 62 17.79 -2.27 -0.92
C ALA A 62 19.24 -2.71 -1.16
N THR A 63 19.60 -3.97 -0.89
CA THR A 63 20.95 -4.49 -1.20
C THR A 63 21.29 -4.45 -2.69
N ALA A 64 20.30 -4.46 -3.58
CA ALA A 64 20.52 -4.36 -5.03
C ALA A 64 20.69 -2.90 -5.51
N THR A 65 20.46 -1.90 -4.65
CA THR A 65 20.45 -0.47 -5.01
C THR A 65 21.77 -0.03 -5.62
N ALA A 66 22.90 -0.43 -5.05
CA ALA A 66 24.22 -0.03 -5.56
C ALA A 66 24.43 -0.52 -7.00
N ARG A 67 24.08 -1.79 -7.27
CA ARG A 67 24.15 -2.37 -8.62
C ARG A 67 23.24 -1.62 -9.60
N LEU A 68 22.01 -1.31 -9.20
CA LEU A 68 21.05 -0.59 -10.05
C LEU A 68 21.54 0.83 -10.35
N LYS A 69 22.09 1.54 -9.37
CA LYS A 69 22.67 2.88 -9.57
C LYS A 69 23.85 2.84 -10.52
N GLN A 70 24.77 1.90 -10.34
CA GLN A 70 25.91 1.75 -11.25
C GLN A 70 25.45 1.50 -12.70
N THR A 71 24.44 0.63 -12.89
CA THR A 71 23.86 0.42 -14.23
C THR A 71 23.24 1.70 -14.79
N ALA A 72 22.51 2.46 -13.95
CA ALA A 72 21.90 3.71 -14.37
C ALA A 72 22.95 4.76 -14.76
N ASP A 73 24.06 4.88 -14.02
CA ASP A 73 25.14 5.82 -14.31
C ASP A 73 25.77 5.52 -15.68
N VAL A 74 26.09 4.25 -15.94
CA VAL A 74 26.64 3.83 -17.24
C VAL A 74 25.65 4.08 -18.38
N LEU A 75 24.36 3.81 -18.17
CA LEU A 75 23.33 4.09 -19.17
C LEU A 75 23.20 5.59 -19.45
N ALA A 76 23.29 6.43 -18.42
CA ALA A 76 23.22 7.88 -18.56
C ALA A 76 24.39 8.43 -19.38
N GLU A 77 25.61 7.92 -19.17
CA GLU A 77 26.78 8.30 -19.98
C GLU A 77 26.57 7.95 -21.46
N VAL A 78 26.11 6.73 -21.74
CA VAL A 78 25.82 6.28 -23.11
C VAL A 78 24.72 7.15 -23.75
N ASP A 79 23.67 7.47 -23.01
CA ASP A 79 22.56 8.29 -23.48
C ASP A 79 23.03 9.70 -23.86
N VAL A 80 23.83 10.35 -23.02
CA VAL A 80 24.40 11.68 -23.29
C VAL A 80 25.29 11.65 -24.54
N LEU A 81 26.17 10.65 -24.67
CA LEU A 81 27.04 10.53 -25.85
C LEU A 81 26.23 10.29 -27.14
N ALA A 82 25.20 9.44 -27.07
CA ALA A 82 24.31 9.18 -28.21
C ALA A 82 23.49 10.41 -28.61
N ALA A 83 23.01 11.17 -27.63
CA ALA A 83 22.28 12.41 -27.84
C ALA A 83 23.18 13.47 -28.52
N LEU A 84 24.42 13.65 -28.03
CA LEU A 84 25.38 14.58 -28.64
C LEU A 84 25.73 14.19 -30.09
N ALA A 85 25.99 12.90 -30.36
CA ALA A 85 26.27 12.43 -31.71
C ALA A 85 25.08 12.62 -32.66
N THR A 86 23.85 12.51 -32.13
CA THR A 86 22.62 12.75 -32.89
C THR A 86 22.42 14.22 -33.18
N LEU A 87 22.69 15.09 -32.21
CA LEU A 87 22.63 16.54 -32.37
C LEU A 87 23.62 17.03 -33.44
N GLU A 88 24.87 16.56 -33.42
CA GLU A 88 25.86 16.90 -34.45
C GLU A 88 25.41 16.50 -35.86
N ARG A 89 24.86 15.30 -36.02
CA ARG A 89 24.29 14.86 -37.31
C ARG A 89 23.16 15.77 -37.76
N PHE A 90 22.28 16.16 -36.85
CA PHE A 90 21.15 17.03 -37.15
C PHE A 90 21.62 18.43 -37.58
N VAL A 91 22.50 19.07 -36.80
CA VAL A 91 23.08 20.38 -37.11
C VAL A 91 23.84 20.35 -38.44
N ARG A 92 24.59 19.29 -38.73
CA ARG A 92 25.28 19.13 -40.01
C ARG A 92 24.31 19.00 -41.18
N ALA A 93 23.22 18.25 -41.01
CA ALA A 93 22.19 18.12 -42.04
C ALA A 93 21.52 19.47 -42.35
N GLU A 94 21.20 20.26 -41.32
CA GLU A 94 20.66 21.61 -41.50
C GLU A 94 21.64 22.55 -42.21
N ARG A 95 22.92 22.53 -41.83
CA ARG A 95 23.96 23.34 -42.50
C ARG A 95 24.16 22.98 -43.96
N CYS A 96 24.03 21.71 -44.33
CA CYS A 96 24.09 21.29 -45.73
C CYS A 96 22.84 21.70 -46.54
N ALA A 97 21.68 21.82 -45.88
CA ALA A 97 20.44 22.25 -46.52
C ALA A 97 20.39 23.77 -46.76
N VAL A 98 21.07 24.55 -45.92
CA VAL A 98 21.26 25.99 -46.09
C VAL A 98 22.63 26.24 -46.75
N GLY A 99 22.71 26.01 -48.07
CA GLY A 99 23.95 26.20 -48.85
C GLY A 99 24.55 27.62 -48.71
N PRO A 100 25.84 27.84 -49.07
CA PRO A 100 26.44 29.16 -48.98
C PRO A 100 25.75 30.08 -49.99
N THR A 101 25.15 31.17 -49.49
CA THR A 101 24.72 32.31 -50.30
C THR A 101 25.90 32.94 -51.01
#